data_AF-A0A061J837-F1
#
_entry.id   AF-A0A061J837-F1
#
_cell.length_a   1.000
_cell.length_b   1.000
_cell.length_c   1.000
_cell.angle_alpha   90.00
_cell.angle_beta   90.00
_cell.angle_gamma   90.00
#
_symmetry.space_group_name_H-M   'P 1'
#
loop_
_entity.id
_entity.type
_entity.pdbx_description
1 polymer ?
#
loop_
_entity_poly.entity_id
_entity_poly.type
_entity_poly.pdbx_seq_one_letter_code
_entity_poly.pdbx_strand_id
1 'polypeptide(L)'
;MVCAESAFAPPLSFVRRAAAADNKRKAPSLTPLQHSVITFGSHRNAPYLDPLSTIVEGTRTGEVRVVDSGGKRRSQDEFLTEQKKIRQLGAELQRAVEKLRIKNDEGHKLRRKAAMVQLQLGEEVERRTYTAHNLLELMEMQGTCMRAINAELRRLLQAAWEERDTAVRNFGDERAARVSDEHTQKKINTLQIENDDLRQQLEEARRAKGGLEEACERLQGEKEGHETNFAKLRQKLELDLMRTQAQLQGVNKDLAEARSTMKESDALLQQVRLFIQMICQPDFYVVRDRSLEPVDKNRPGPTGFVLVPLTVLLQGYTLLSPSCRQNVIDSYRAQLS
;
A
#
# COMPACT_ATOMS: atom_id res chain seq x y z
N MET A 1 0.58 9.14 -15.82
CA MET A 1 0.86 9.94 -14.61
C MET A 1 0.84 8.98 -13.44
N VAL A 2 1.97 8.83 -12.76
CA VAL A 2 2.26 7.76 -11.80
C VAL A 2 1.61 8.08 -10.45
N CYS A 3 0.71 7.23 -9.96
CA CYS A 3 0.23 7.28 -8.58
C CYS A 3 1.13 6.40 -7.73
N ALA A 4 1.99 7.02 -6.92
CA ALA A 4 2.85 6.34 -5.97
C ALA A 4 2.10 6.07 -4.67
N GLU A 5 2.24 4.83 -4.20
CA GLU A 5 1.79 4.28 -2.93
C GLU A 5 2.43 5.03 -1.75
N SER A 6 1.65 5.28 -0.68
CA SER A 6 2.21 5.62 0.64
C SER A 6 1.74 4.60 1.67
N ALA A 7 2.58 3.58 1.87
CA ALA A 7 2.47 2.66 2.99
C ALA A 7 2.96 3.38 4.26
N PHE A 8 2.05 3.62 5.21
CA PHE A 8 2.38 4.14 6.53
C PHE A 8 2.46 2.96 7.51
N ALA A 9 3.69 2.49 7.78
CA ALA A 9 3.97 1.52 8.83
C ALA A 9 4.77 2.21 9.95
N PRO A 10 4.40 2.06 11.24
CA PRO A 10 5.18 2.59 12.35
C PRO A 10 6.36 1.66 12.68
N PRO A 11 7.53 2.18 13.10
CA PRO A 11 8.66 1.35 13.44
C PRO A 11 8.49 0.73 14.83
N LEU A 12 8.67 -0.59 14.90
CA LEU A 12 8.80 -1.38 16.12
C LEU A 12 10.15 -1.07 16.79
N SER A 13 10.15 -0.35 17.91
CA SER A 13 11.34 -0.21 18.76
C SER A 13 11.36 -1.29 19.85
N PHE A 14 12.16 -2.33 19.63
CA PHE A 14 12.54 -3.32 20.65
C PHE A 14 13.60 -2.73 21.59
N VAL A 15 13.27 -2.54 22.87
CA VAL A 15 14.26 -2.26 23.92
C VAL A 15 14.70 -3.59 24.55
N ARG A 16 15.87 -4.07 24.14
CA ARG A 16 16.55 -5.25 24.67
C ARG A 16 17.21 -4.88 26.00
N ARG A 17 16.62 -5.29 27.13
CA ARG A 17 17.21 -5.08 28.45
C ARG A 17 18.34 -6.10 28.65
N ALA A 18 19.55 -5.58 28.87
CA ALA A 18 20.77 -6.34 29.08
C ALA A 18 20.69 -7.18 30.36
N ALA A 19 21.11 -8.44 30.26
CA ALA A 19 21.39 -9.30 31.41
C ALA A 19 22.72 -8.89 32.03
N ALA A 20 22.70 -8.41 33.27
CA ALA A 20 23.89 -8.23 34.06
C ALA A 20 24.36 -9.61 34.55
N ALA A 21 25.51 -10.04 34.03
CA ALA A 21 26.34 -11.04 34.64
C ALA A 21 27.03 -10.40 35.85
N ASP A 22 27.01 -11.06 37.01
CA ASP A 22 28.00 -10.77 38.05
C ASP A 22 28.51 -12.04 38.75
N ASN A 23 29.75 -12.34 38.36
CA ASN A 23 30.89 -12.95 39.03
C ASN A 23 30.77 -13.99 40.16
N LYS A 24 31.37 -15.14 39.81
CA LYS A 24 32.12 -16.07 40.68
C LYS A 24 33.18 -15.35 41.53
N ARG A 25 33.38 -15.77 42.79
CA ARG A 25 34.69 -16.09 43.44
C ARG A 25 34.46 -16.59 44.88
N LYS A 26 34.80 -17.87 45.15
CA LYS A 26 36.01 -18.35 45.86
C LYS A 26 35.96 -18.19 47.39
N ALA A 27 35.83 -19.33 48.07
CA ALA A 27 36.24 -19.55 49.47
C ALA A 27 37.78 -19.61 49.60
N PRO A 28 38.35 -19.96 50.76
CA PRO A 28 38.22 -19.36 52.10
C PRO A 28 39.60 -18.85 52.59
N SER A 29 39.65 -17.89 53.53
CA SER A 29 40.90 -17.57 54.22
C SER A 29 40.90 -18.13 55.64
N LEU A 30 41.78 -19.12 55.84
CA LEU A 30 42.23 -19.60 57.14
C LEU A 30 43.18 -18.56 57.74
N THR A 31 42.95 -18.17 58.99
CA THR A 31 44.00 -17.60 59.85
C THR A 31 43.92 -18.20 61.26
N PRO A 32 45.07 -18.33 61.93
CA PRO A 32 45.24 -19.26 63.05
C PRO A 32 44.84 -18.67 64.40
N LEU A 33 44.26 -19.51 65.25
CA LEU A 33 44.13 -19.31 66.69
C LEU A 33 45.52 -19.25 67.35
N GLN A 34 45.78 -18.20 68.13
CA GLN A 34 46.84 -18.18 69.15
C GLN A 34 46.30 -17.68 70.50
N HIS A 35 46.37 -18.59 71.47
CA HIS A 35 46.71 -18.42 72.89
C HIS A 35 45.90 -17.45 73.80
N SER A 36 45.01 -18.07 74.58
CA SER A 36 44.96 -18.08 76.06
C SER A 36 45.29 -16.81 76.85
N VAL A 37 44.28 -16.28 77.55
CA VAL A 37 44.40 -15.75 78.93
C VAL A 37 43.12 -16.14 79.69
N ILE A 38 43.26 -17.02 80.69
CA ILE A 38 42.22 -17.28 81.69
C ILE A 38 42.54 -16.42 82.90
N THR A 39 41.69 -15.45 83.22
CA THR A 39 41.69 -14.74 84.51
C THR A 39 40.52 -15.25 85.36
N PHE A 40 40.83 -15.74 86.56
CA PHE A 40 39.85 -16.00 87.61
C PHE A 40 39.58 -14.73 88.44
N GLY A 41 38.32 -14.53 88.84
CA GLY A 41 37.87 -13.55 89.85
C GLY A 41 36.57 -12.86 89.42
N SER A 42 35.36 -13.23 89.84
CA SER A 42 34.72 -13.27 91.18
C SER A 42 33.68 -12.14 91.36
N HIS A 43 32.46 -12.58 91.74
CA HIS A 43 31.43 -11.97 92.59
C HIS A 43 30.13 -11.36 92.01
N ARG A 44 29.04 -12.03 92.43
CA ARG A 44 27.68 -11.57 92.82
C ARG A 44 26.78 -10.95 91.74
N ASN A 45 25.77 -11.72 91.32
CA ASN A 45 24.38 -11.56 91.82
C ASN A 45 23.48 -12.68 91.25
N ALA A 46 22.71 -13.30 92.16
CA ALA A 46 21.62 -14.25 91.90
C ALA A 46 20.41 -13.49 91.24
N PRO A 47 19.30 -14.14 90.80
CA PRO A 47 18.84 -15.46 91.25
C PRO A 47 18.13 -16.36 90.20
N TYR A 48 17.78 -17.56 90.68
CA TYR A 48 16.85 -18.55 90.11
C TYR A 48 17.34 -19.37 88.91
N LEU A 49 17.62 -20.65 89.16
CA LEU A 49 16.75 -21.78 88.77
C LEU A 49 17.34 -23.09 89.33
N ASP A 50 16.51 -23.81 90.10
CA ASP A 50 16.65 -25.23 90.43
C ASP A 50 16.83 -26.05 89.13
N PRO A 51 17.56 -27.19 89.11
CA PRO A 51 16.86 -28.43 89.50
C PRO A 51 17.72 -29.61 90.03
N LEU A 52 17.04 -30.49 90.77
CA LEU A 52 17.28 -31.93 90.97
C LEU A 52 18.40 -32.37 91.93
N SER A 53 18.02 -32.56 93.20
CA SER A 53 18.68 -33.49 94.11
C SER A 53 18.34 -34.94 93.73
N THR A 54 19.25 -35.62 93.05
CA THR A 54 19.20 -37.08 92.93
C THR A 54 19.71 -37.67 94.25
N ILE A 55 18.81 -38.23 95.04
CA ILE A 55 19.12 -39.08 96.19
C ILE A 55 19.79 -40.33 95.63
N VAL A 56 21.10 -40.47 95.85
CA VAL A 56 21.85 -41.71 95.61
C VAL A 56 21.83 -42.50 96.91
N GLU A 57 20.89 -43.44 97.00
CA GLU A 57 20.84 -44.46 98.05
C GLU A 57 21.92 -45.50 97.76
N GLY A 58 23.08 -45.36 98.42
CA GLY A 58 24.18 -46.31 98.37
C GLY A 58 23.98 -47.43 99.38
N THR A 59 23.53 -48.59 98.88
CA THR A 59 23.45 -49.87 99.58
C THR A 59 24.83 -50.30 100.11
N ARG A 60 24.93 -50.55 101.42
CA ARG A 60 26.07 -51.24 102.05
C ARG A 60 25.59 -52.52 102.71
N THR A 61 25.54 -53.59 101.92
CA THR A 61 25.37 -54.97 102.38
C THR A 61 26.72 -55.56 102.78
N GLY A 62 26.75 -56.32 103.87
CA GLY A 62 27.91 -57.08 104.30
C GLY A 62 27.86 -57.51 105.76
N GLU A 63 26.89 -58.39 106.09
CA GLU A 63 26.92 -59.21 107.30
C GLU A 63 28.18 -60.07 107.34
N VAL A 64 28.83 -60.18 108.51
CA VAL A 64 29.51 -61.41 108.92
C VAL A 64 29.25 -61.63 110.42
N ARG A 65 28.52 -62.72 110.70
CA ARG A 65 28.32 -63.33 112.02
C ARG A 65 29.65 -63.88 112.55
N VAL A 66 29.90 -63.75 113.86
CA VAL A 66 30.70 -64.75 114.59
C VAL A 66 30.01 -65.06 115.92
N VAL A 67 29.78 -66.37 116.06
CA VAL A 67 29.13 -67.08 117.16
C VAL A 67 30.11 -67.28 118.31
N ASP A 68 29.54 -67.27 119.51
CA ASP A 68 30.11 -67.60 120.80
C ASP A 68 30.97 -68.89 120.81
N SER A 69 32.06 -68.89 121.58
CA SER A 69 32.71 -70.13 122.03
C SER A 69 33.61 -69.83 123.22
N GLY A 70 33.06 -70.06 124.41
CA GLY A 70 33.85 -70.21 125.62
C GLY A 70 34.78 -71.43 125.55
N GLY A 71 35.81 -71.41 126.39
CA GLY A 71 36.52 -72.64 126.79
C GLY A 71 38.02 -72.66 126.50
N LYS A 72 38.79 -72.28 127.52
CA LYS A 72 39.94 -73.02 128.09
C LYS A 72 40.99 -73.68 127.16
N ARG A 73 42.23 -73.28 127.49
CA ARG A 73 43.52 -74.04 127.55
C ARG A 73 44.42 -74.03 126.29
N ARG A 74 45.73 -73.90 126.59
CA ARG A 74 46.89 -73.56 125.74
C ARG A 74 47.44 -74.77 124.94
N SER A 75 47.96 -74.57 123.71
CA SER A 75 49.34 -74.91 123.25
C SER A 75 49.57 -74.56 121.74
N GLN A 76 50.83 -74.55 121.29
CA GLN A 76 51.46 -73.74 120.21
C GLN A 76 52.01 -74.61 119.05
N ASP A 77 51.41 -74.63 117.82
CA ASP A 77 52.04 -75.22 116.59
C ASP A 77 51.40 -74.92 115.18
N GLU A 78 50.85 -73.72 114.87
CA GLU A 78 50.14 -73.44 113.59
C GLU A 78 50.90 -72.57 112.53
N PHE A 79 52.17 -72.21 112.73
CA PHE A 79 52.77 -71.04 112.05
C PHE A 79 53.25 -71.24 110.59
N LEU A 80 53.45 -72.46 110.08
CA LEU A 80 54.17 -72.70 108.80
C LEU A 80 53.30 -72.87 107.55
N THR A 81 52.07 -73.39 107.66
CA THR A 81 51.14 -73.57 106.53
C THR A 81 50.47 -72.28 106.08
N GLU A 82 50.37 -71.30 106.98
CA GLU A 82 49.91 -69.94 106.67
C GLU A 82 50.88 -69.24 105.70
N GLN A 83 52.19 -69.46 105.84
CA GLN A 83 53.21 -68.68 105.11
C GLN A 83 53.22 -68.92 103.58
N LYS A 84 52.94 -70.14 103.11
CA LYS A 84 52.87 -70.45 101.65
C LYS A 84 51.57 -69.92 101.02
N LYS A 85 50.44 -70.02 101.72
CA LYS A 85 49.18 -69.41 101.28
C LYS A 85 49.32 -67.89 101.14
N ILE A 86 50.02 -67.24 102.07
CA ILE A 86 50.31 -65.81 102.01
C ILE A 86 51.06 -65.42 100.73
N ARG A 87 52.05 -66.22 100.29
CA ARG A 87 52.79 -65.91 99.05
C ARG A 87 51.97 -66.08 97.77
N GLN A 88 51.14 -67.12 97.67
CA GLN A 88 50.28 -67.34 96.50
C GLN A 88 49.18 -66.27 96.40
N LEU A 89 48.56 -65.94 97.54
CA LEU A 89 47.64 -64.80 97.65
C LEU A 89 48.33 -63.49 97.27
N GLY A 90 49.61 -63.30 97.63
CA GLY A 90 50.41 -62.14 97.22
C GLY A 90 50.56 -62.02 95.69
N ALA A 91 50.84 -63.11 94.98
CA ALA A 91 51.01 -63.10 93.52
C ALA A 91 49.68 -62.92 92.75
N GLU A 92 48.58 -63.49 93.28
CA GLU A 92 47.23 -63.28 92.73
C GLU A 92 46.75 -61.85 92.98
N LEU A 93 47.01 -61.30 94.17
CA LEU A 93 46.76 -59.90 94.48
C LEU A 93 47.55 -58.98 93.55
N GLN A 94 48.83 -59.27 93.28
CA GLN A 94 49.64 -58.46 92.38
C GLN A 94 49.15 -58.49 90.92
N ARG A 95 48.69 -59.65 90.42
CA ARG A 95 48.03 -59.75 89.09
C ARG A 95 46.68 -59.05 89.05
N ALA A 96 45.90 -59.10 90.13
CA ALA A 96 44.63 -58.38 90.23
C ALA A 96 44.85 -56.86 90.26
N VAL A 97 45.86 -56.39 91.00
CA VAL A 97 46.27 -54.99 91.04
C VAL A 97 46.73 -54.51 89.65
N GLU A 98 47.49 -55.30 88.90
CA GLU A 98 47.93 -54.90 87.56
C GLU A 98 46.77 -54.89 86.54
N LYS A 99 45.85 -55.85 86.60
CA LYS A 99 44.61 -55.80 85.80
C LYS A 99 43.73 -54.60 86.17
N LEU A 100 43.68 -54.24 87.45
CA LEU A 100 42.98 -53.04 87.91
C LEU A 100 43.65 -51.77 87.38
N ARG A 101 44.99 -51.73 87.33
CA ARG A 101 45.73 -50.61 86.71
C ARG A 101 45.42 -50.48 85.23
N ILE A 102 45.51 -51.56 84.45
CA ILE A 102 45.20 -51.54 83.01
C ILE A 102 43.75 -51.10 82.77
N LYS A 103 42.78 -51.65 83.51
CA LYS A 103 41.37 -51.22 83.42
C LYS A 103 41.17 -49.77 83.84
N ASN A 104 41.91 -49.30 84.84
CA ASN A 104 41.85 -47.90 85.24
C ASN A 104 42.40 -46.99 84.13
N ASP A 105 43.51 -47.36 83.49
CA ASP A 105 44.08 -46.61 82.36
C ASP A 105 43.17 -46.61 81.12
N GLU A 106 42.55 -47.75 80.79
CA GLU A 106 41.52 -47.85 79.75
C GLU A 106 40.28 -47.02 80.11
N GLY A 107 39.84 -47.08 81.37
CA GLY A 107 38.76 -46.25 81.89
C GLY A 107 39.09 -44.75 81.80
N HIS A 108 40.34 -44.36 82.05
CA HIS A 108 40.82 -42.99 81.86
C HIS A 108 40.88 -42.60 80.37
N LYS A 109 41.26 -43.51 79.47
CA LYS A 109 41.22 -43.28 78.01
C LYS A 109 39.79 -43.11 77.51
N LEU A 110 38.86 -43.97 77.95
CA LEU A 110 37.43 -43.89 77.58
C LEU A 110 36.80 -42.61 78.13
N ARG A 111 37.07 -42.23 79.38
CA ARG A 111 36.62 -40.94 79.95
C ARG A 111 37.12 -39.74 79.14
N ARG A 112 38.39 -39.75 78.72
CA ARG A 112 38.94 -38.70 77.84
C ARG A 112 38.25 -38.65 76.48
N LYS A 113 38.00 -39.81 75.85
CA LYS A 113 37.26 -39.87 74.57
C LYS A 113 35.82 -39.37 74.72
N ALA A 114 35.13 -39.78 75.79
CA ALA A 114 33.77 -39.33 76.07
C ALA A 114 33.72 -37.80 76.27
N ALA A 115 34.66 -37.23 77.03
CA ALA A 115 34.77 -35.78 77.21
C ALA A 115 35.04 -35.03 75.88
N MET A 116 35.91 -35.58 75.02
CA MET A 116 36.16 -34.99 73.70
C MET A 116 34.92 -35.01 72.81
N VAL A 117 34.17 -36.13 72.77
CA VAL A 117 32.92 -36.23 72.00
C VAL A 117 31.85 -35.29 72.55
N GLN A 118 31.74 -35.15 73.88
CA GLN A 118 30.82 -34.19 74.49
C GLN A 118 31.18 -32.75 74.12
N LEU A 119 32.46 -32.39 74.10
CA LEU A 119 32.91 -31.07 73.67
C LEU A 119 32.57 -30.83 72.18
N GLN A 120 32.89 -31.78 71.31
CA GLN A 120 32.58 -31.68 69.87
C GLN A 120 31.06 -31.57 69.61
N LEU A 121 30.25 -32.31 70.36
CA LEU A 121 28.80 -32.22 70.29
C LEU A 121 28.32 -30.84 70.76
N GLY A 122 28.88 -30.30 71.85
CA GLY A 122 28.58 -28.95 72.32
C GLY A 122 28.88 -27.89 71.27
N GLU A 123 30.09 -27.91 70.70
CA GLU A 123 30.51 -26.99 69.63
C GLU A 123 29.62 -27.10 68.38
N GLU A 124 29.21 -28.31 68.00
CA GLU A 124 28.32 -28.53 66.86
C GLU A 124 26.91 -28.02 67.14
N VAL A 125 26.39 -28.21 68.35
CA VAL A 125 25.09 -27.66 68.78
C VAL A 125 25.11 -26.13 68.79
N GLU A 126 26.17 -25.51 69.29
CA GLU A 126 26.34 -24.05 69.27
C GLU A 126 26.39 -23.52 67.83
N ARG A 127 27.20 -24.15 66.96
CA ARG A 127 27.29 -23.77 65.54
C ARG A 127 25.93 -23.89 64.83
N ARG A 128 25.18 -24.96 65.08
CA ARG A 128 23.83 -25.16 64.51
C ARG A 128 22.82 -24.18 65.07
N THR A 129 22.86 -23.91 66.37
CA THR A 129 21.99 -22.92 67.02
C THR A 129 22.21 -21.53 66.43
N TYR A 130 23.47 -21.12 66.26
CA TYR A 130 23.83 -19.85 65.63
C TYR A 130 23.33 -19.78 64.17
N THR A 131 23.52 -20.85 63.40
CA THR A 131 23.02 -20.91 62.01
C THR A 131 21.50 -20.82 61.95
N ALA A 132 20.79 -21.52 62.82
CA ALA A 132 19.34 -21.48 62.90
C ALA A 132 18.83 -20.08 63.28
N HIS A 133 19.49 -19.40 64.22
CA HIS A 133 19.14 -18.04 64.61
C HIS A 133 19.32 -17.05 63.46
N ASN A 134 20.47 -17.08 62.77
CA ASN A 134 20.73 -16.23 61.60
C ASN A 134 19.70 -16.46 60.48
N LEU A 135 19.30 -17.72 60.25
CA LEU A 135 18.28 -18.03 59.24
C LEU A 135 16.91 -17.46 59.62
N LEU A 136 16.53 -17.55 60.89
CA LEU A 136 15.27 -16.98 61.39
C LEU A 136 15.27 -15.44 61.26
N GLU A 137 16.37 -14.78 61.64
CA GLU A 137 16.52 -13.32 61.45
C GLU A 137 16.43 -12.92 59.97
N LEU A 138 17.08 -13.67 59.07
CA LEU A 138 16.99 -13.42 57.63
C LEU A 138 15.57 -13.62 57.10
N MET A 139 14.86 -14.64 57.56
CA MET A 139 13.45 -14.87 57.20
C MET A 139 12.54 -13.75 57.70
N GLU A 140 12.79 -13.24 58.91
CA GLU A 140 12.04 -12.10 59.46
C GLU A 140 12.30 -10.81 58.68
N MET A 141 13.56 -10.51 58.37
CA MET A 141 13.96 -9.37 57.54
C MET A 141 13.38 -9.47 56.13
N GLN A 142 13.36 -10.66 55.53
CA GLN A 142 12.70 -10.88 54.24
C GLN A 142 11.19 -10.68 54.35
N GLY A 143 10.56 -11.18 55.41
CA GLY A 143 9.12 -11.04 55.64
C GLY A 143 8.69 -9.58 55.83
N THR A 144 9.46 -8.79 56.58
CA THR A 144 9.21 -7.35 56.74
C THR A 144 9.41 -6.59 55.42
N CYS A 145 10.49 -6.87 54.68
CA CYS A 145 10.74 -6.29 53.36
C CYS A 145 9.60 -6.58 52.38
N MET A 146 9.17 -7.84 52.27
CA MET A 146 8.06 -8.24 51.39
C MET A 146 6.74 -7.58 51.77
N ARG A 147 6.47 -7.42 53.07
CA ARG A 147 5.28 -6.70 53.54
C ARG A 147 5.31 -5.22 53.14
N ALA A 148 6.47 -4.57 53.28
CA ALA A 148 6.64 -3.17 52.87
C ALA A 148 6.46 -2.99 51.35
N ILE A 149 7.08 -3.85 50.54
CA ILE A 149 6.92 -3.84 49.08
C ILE A 149 5.45 -4.03 48.69
N ASN A 150 4.76 -5.00 49.30
CA ASN A 150 3.35 -5.26 49.02
C ASN A 150 2.45 -4.08 49.42
N ALA A 151 2.75 -3.40 50.54
CA ALA A 151 2.02 -2.21 50.94
C ALA A 151 2.20 -1.07 49.93
N GLU A 152 3.43 -0.85 49.45
CA GLU A 152 3.71 0.19 48.45
C GLU A 152 3.09 -0.13 47.10
N LEU A 153 3.12 -1.40 46.65
CA LEU A 153 2.43 -1.82 45.42
C LEU A 153 0.93 -1.58 45.51
N ARG A 154 0.29 -1.88 46.65
CA ARG A 154 -1.14 -1.59 46.85
C ARG A 154 -1.42 -0.09 46.82
N ARG A 155 -0.58 0.72 47.45
CA ARG A 155 -0.69 2.19 47.44
C ARG A 155 -0.58 2.75 46.01
N LEU A 156 0.40 2.28 45.23
CA LEU A 156 0.60 2.71 43.85
C LEU A 156 -0.55 2.28 42.94
N LEU A 157 -1.07 1.05 43.10
CA LEU A 157 -2.23 0.60 42.35
C LEU A 157 -3.44 1.48 42.67
N GLN A 158 -3.71 1.75 43.95
CA GLN A 158 -4.82 2.63 44.35
C GLN A 158 -4.69 4.03 43.72
N ALA A 159 -3.51 4.64 43.78
CA ALA A 159 -3.27 5.94 43.16
C ALA A 159 -3.52 5.92 41.64
N ALA A 160 -3.11 4.85 40.94
CA ALA A 160 -3.36 4.72 39.50
C ALA A 160 -4.86 4.56 39.17
N TRP A 161 -5.63 3.86 40.02
CA TRP A 161 -7.09 3.78 39.87
C TRP A 161 -7.75 5.14 40.05
N GLU A 162 -7.34 5.89 41.08
CA GLU A 162 -7.85 7.24 41.36
C GLU A 162 -7.53 8.23 40.23
N GLU A 163 -6.31 8.19 39.68
CA GLU A 163 -5.90 9.00 38.53
C GLU A 163 -6.74 8.67 37.29
N ARG A 164 -6.91 7.38 36.98
CA ARG A 164 -7.74 6.93 35.86
C ARG A 164 -9.18 7.40 36.01
N ASP A 165 -9.78 7.22 37.18
CA ASP A 165 -11.17 7.60 37.44
C ASP A 165 -11.35 9.12 37.41
N THR A 166 -10.31 9.89 37.77
CA THR A 166 -10.29 11.34 37.61
C THR A 166 -10.19 11.75 36.15
N ALA A 167 -9.31 11.12 35.36
CA ALA A 167 -9.20 11.38 33.92
C ALA A 167 -10.50 11.07 33.18
N VAL A 168 -11.14 9.94 33.49
CA VAL A 168 -12.43 9.56 32.89
C VAL A 168 -13.51 10.58 33.23
N ARG A 169 -13.57 11.07 34.47
CA ARG A 169 -14.49 12.14 34.86
C ARG A 169 -14.21 13.43 34.09
N ASN A 170 -12.96 13.87 34.02
CA ASN A 170 -12.58 15.07 33.26
C ASN A 170 -12.96 14.97 31.77
N PHE A 171 -12.72 13.83 31.12
CA PHE A 171 -13.15 13.62 29.73
C PHE A 171 -14.68 13.60 29.59
N GLY A 172 -15.39 13.04 30.56
CA GLY A 172 -16.85 13.09 30.63
C GLY A 172 -17.36 14.53 30.73
N ASP A 173 -16.78 15.32 31.62
CA ASP A 173 -17.14 16.72 31.87
C ASP A 173 -16.79 17.62 30.68
N GLU A 174 -15.62 17.44 30.05
CA GLU A 174 -15.25 18.15 28.82
C GLU A 174 -16.21 17.82 27.67
N ARG A 175 -16.59 16.55 27.54
CA ARG A 175 -17.54 16.13 26.51
C ARG A 175 -18.94 16.69 26.80
N ALA A 176 -19.37 16.67 28.05
CA ALA A 176 -20.65 17.25 28.47
C ALA A 176 -20.65 18.77 28.23
N ALA A 177 -19.55 19.47 28.52
CA ALA A 177 -19.40 20.90 28.24
C ALA A 177 -19.48 21.20 26.74
N ARG A 178 -18.85 20.38 25.88
CA ARG A 178 -18.95 20.54 24.41
C ARG A 178 -20.33 20.22 23.87
N VAL A 179 -21.01 19.21 24.39
CA VAL A 179 -22.38 18.86 23.98
C VAL A 179 -23.40 19.89 24.48
N SER A 180 -23.15 20.48 25.65
CA SER A 180 -23.96 21.57 26.20
C SER A 180 -23.68 22.92 25.55
N ASP A 181 -22.56 23.06 24.85
CA ASP A 181 -22.21 24.29 24.14
C ASP A 181 -23.05 24.40 22.87
N GLU A 182 -24.24 25.00 23.02
CA GLU A 182 -25.15 25.33 21.92
C GLU A 182 -24.44 26.02 20.74
N HIS A 183 -23.32 26.72 20.99
CA HIS A 183 -22.54 27.36 19.94
C HIS A 183 -21.92 26.33 19.00
N THR A 184 -21.39 25.23 19.53
CA THR A 184 -20.82 24.14 18.71
C THR A 184 -21.90 23.44 17.90
N GLN A 185 -23.05 23.16 18.50
CA GLN A 185 -24.17 22.53 17.79
C GLN A 185 -24.74 23.44 16.70
N LYS A 186 -24.89 24.75 16.97
CA LYS A 186 -25.29 25.75 15.97
C LYS A 186 -24.30 25.78 14.81
N LYS A 187 -22.99 25.78 15.10
CA LYS A 187 -21.94 25.76 14.07
C LYS A 187 -21.97 24.48 13.22
N ILE A 188 -22.18 23.32 13.83
CA ILE A 188 -22.33 22.05 13.10
C ILE A 188 -23.53 22.12 12.16
N ASN A 189 -24.67 22.59 12.66
CA ASN A 189 -25.89 22.72 11.85
C ASN A 189 -25.69 23.72 10.69
N THR A 190 -25.04 24.87 10.94
CA THR A 190 -24.71 25.85 9.88
C THR A 190 -23.81 25.23 8.81
N LEU A 191 -22.75 24.53 9.22
CA LEU A 191 -21.85 23.86 8.27
C LEU A 191 -22.55 22.75 7.49
N GLN A 192 -23.51 22.05 8.09
CA GLN A 192 -24.31 21.04 7.40
C GLN A 192 -25.19 21.68 6.31
N ILE A 193 -25.89 22.77 6.64
CA ILE A 193 -26.71 23.53 5.68
C ILE A 193 -25.83 24.04 4.52
N GLU A 194 -24.70 24.67 4.83
CA GLU A 194 -23.76 25.14 3.81
C GLU A 194 -23.22 24.01 2.93
N ASN A 195 -22.95 22.83 3.51
CA ASN A 195 -22.48 21.68 2.74
C ASN A 195 -23.56 21.14 1.79
N ASP A 196 -24.80 21.09 2.24
CA ASP A 196 -25.94 20.64 1.44
C ASP A 196 -26.25 21.64 0.31
N ASP A 197 -26.19 22.95 0.59
CA ASP A 197 -26.32 24.00 -0.44
C ASP A 197 -25.22 23.91 -1.50
N LEU A 198 -23.97 23.71 -1.09
CA LEU A 198 -22.84 23.53 -2.02
C LEU A 198 -22.99 22.26 -2.86
N ARG A 199 -23.50 21.17 -2.28
CA ARG A 199 -23.80 19.94 -3.03
C ARG A 199 -24.89 20.18 -4.06
N GLN A 200 -25.94 20.92 -3.70
CA GLN A 200 -26.99 21.28 -4.64
C GLN A 200 -26.45 22.12 -5.80
N GLN A 201 -25.65 23.15 -5.51
CA GLN A 201 -25.01 23.99 -6.54
C GLN A 201 -24.10 23.17 -7.47
N LEU A 202 -23.36 22.21 -6.92
CA LEU A 202 -22.51 21.31 -7.71
C LEU A 202 -23.36 20.46 -8.68
N GLU A 203 -24.48 19.92 -8.21
CA GLU A 203 -25.38 19.12 -9.06
C GLU A 203 -26.07 19.97 -10.13
N GLU A 204 -26.48 21.19 -9.80
CA GLU A 204 -27.01 22.15 -10.78
C GLU A 204 -25.96 22.51 -11.85
N ALA A 205 -24.72 22.78 -11.45
CA ALA A 205 -23.61 23.03 -12.37
C ALA A 205 -23.30 21.82 -13.25
N ARG A 206 -23.37 20.59 -12.70
CA ARG A 206 -23.22 19.35 -13.48
C ARG A 206 -24.31 19.18 -14.53
N ARG A 207 -25.57 19.45 -14.17
CA ARG A 207 -26.69 19.42 -15.13
C ARG A 207 -26.52 20.48 -16.22
N ALA A 208 -26.16 21.71 -15.84
CA ALA A 208 -25.91 22.79 -16.80
C ALA A 208 -24.75 22.45 -17.75
N LYS A 209 -23.67 21.87 -17.21
CA LYS A 209 -22.55 21.36 -18.01
C LYS A 209 -23.01 20.30 -19.01
N GLY A 210 -23.78 19.29 -18.56
CA GLY A 210 -24.31 18.25 -19.44
C GLY A 210 -25.18 18.82 -20.57
N GLY A 211 -26.08 19.75 -20.24
CA GLY A 211 -26.90 20.43 -21.26
C GLY A 211 -26.09 21.27 -22.25
N LEU A 212 -24.98 21.87 -21.80
CA LEU A 212 -24.07 22.60 -22.69
C LEU A 212 -23.28 21.65 -23.60
N GLU A 213 -22.81 20.52 -23.08
CA GLU A 213 -22.12 19.49 -23.87
C GLU A 213 -23.04 18.94 -24.96
N GLU A 214 -24.29 18.58 -24.64
CA GLU A 214 -25.29 18.15 -25.62
C GLU A 214 -25.58 19.23 -26.69
N ALA A 215 -25.66 20.51 -26.27
CA ALA A 215 -25.86 21.61 -27.22
C ALA A 215 -24.66 21.80 -28.16
N CYS A 216 -23.43 21.65 -27.64
CA CYS A 216 -22.21 21.69 -28.44
C CYS A 216 -22.16 20.54 -29.45
N GLU A 217 -22.47 19.32 -29.03
CA GLU A 217 -22.52 18.15 -29.92
C GLU A 217 -23.56 18.34 -31.03
N ARG A 218 -24.75 18.84 -30.69
CA ARG A 218 -25.80 19.16 -31.68
C ARG A 218 -25.34 20.21 -32.68
N LEU A 219 -24.78 21.33 -32.20
CA LEU A 219 -24.28 22.41 -33.07
C LEU A 219 -23.13 21.95 -33.96
N GLN A 220 -22.27 21.06 -33.45
CA GLN A 220 -21.22 20.46 -34.25
C GLN A 220 -21.79 19.58 -35.36
N GLY A 221 -22.78 18.73 -35.06
CA GLY A 221 -23.48 17.92 -36.06
C GLY A 221 -24.20 18.78 -37.12
N GLU A 222 -24.86 19.86 -36.71
CA GLU A 222 -25.48 20.82 -37.63
C GLU A 222 -24.44 21.50 -38.52
N LYS A 223 -23.30 21.92 -37.96
CA LYS A 223 -22.18 22.51 -38.71
C LYS A 223 -21.65 21.54 -39.77
N GLU A 224 -21.37 20.29 -39.40
CA GLU A 224 -20.90 19.25 -40.33
C GLU A 224 -21.96 18.98 -41.43
N GLY A 225 -23.24 18.97 -41.07
CA GLY A 225 -24.35 18.89 -42.01
C GLY A 225 -24.38 20.06 -43.00
N HIS A 226 -24.17 21.29 -42.52
CA HIS A 226 -24.10 22.47 -43.37
C HIS A 226 -22.88 22.48 -44.28
N GLU A 227 -21.71 22.09 -43.78
CA GLU A 227 -20.47 21.99 -44.59
C GLU A 227 -20.63 20.99 -45.73
N THR A 228 -21.18 19.81 -45.45
CA THR A 228 -21.43 18.79 -46.49
C THR A 228 -22.47 19.25 -47.51
N ASN A 229 -23.55 19.90 -47.08
CA ASN A 229 -24.56 20.46 -47.98
C ASN A 229 -23.99 21.59 -48.85
N PHE A 230 -23.17 22.46 -48.27
CA PHE A 230 -22.50 23.53 -48.99
C PHE A 230 -21.52 22.98 -50.04
N ALA A 231 -20.75 21.95 -49.69
CA ALA A 231 -19.86 21.27 -50.63
C ALA A 231 -20.62 20.65 -51.82
N LYS A 232 -21.75 19.98 -51.55
CA LYS A 232 -22.63 19.44 -52.61
C LYS A 232 -23.19 20.53 -53.52
N LEU A 233 -23.66 21.64 -52.93
CA LEU A 233 -24.21 22.76 -53.70
C LEU A 233 -23.12 23.41 -54.57
N ARG A 234 -21.92 23.61 -54.02
CA ARG A 234 -20.76 24.11 -54.75
C ARG A 234 -20.42 23.23 -55.95
N GLN A 235 -20.33 21.91 -55.74
CA GLN A 235 -20.06 20.96 -56.82
C GLN A 235 -21.15 21.00 -57.91
N LYS A 236 -22.42 21.10 -57.51
CA LYS A 236 -23.53 21.23 -58.46
C LYS A 236 -23.42 22.51 -59.29
N LEU A 237 -23.14 23.64 -58.64
CA LEU A 237 -22.96 24.93 -59.33
C LEU A 237 -21.77 24.90 -60.28
N GLU A 238 -20.68 24.23 -59.92
CA GLU A 238 -19.51 24.06 -60.79
C GLU A 238 -19.86 23.24 -62.05
N LEU A 239 -20.60 22.13 -61.89
CA LEU A 239 -21.08 21.33 -63.02
C LEU A 239 -22.04 22.11 -63.92
N ASP A 240 -22.97 22.88 -63.34
CA ASP A 240 -23.92 23.69 -64.10
C ASP A 240 -23.20 24.84 -64.84
N LEU A 241 -22.17 25.45 -64.24
CA LEU A 241 -21.31 26.43 -64.90
C LEU A 241 -20.56 25.83 -66.09
N MET A 242 -19.96 24.65 -65.92
CA MET A 242 -19.30 23.94 -67.02
C MET A 242 -20.27 23.61 -68.15
N ARG A 243 -21.48 23.14 -67.83
CA ARG A 243 -22.51 22.84 -68.84
C ARG A 243 -22.95 24.08 -69.60
N THR A 244 -23.23 25.18 -68.91
CA THR A 244 -23.65 26.44 -69.54
C THR A 244 -22.53 27.04 -70.38
N GLN A 245 -21.28 26.94 -69.94
CA GLN A 245 -20.11 27.37 -70.72
C GLN A 245 -19.95 26.55 -72.01
N ALA A 246 -20.13 25.22 -71.95
CA ALA A 246 -20.14 24.36 -73.14
C ALA A 246 -21.29 24.71 -74.10
N GLN A 247 -22.49 24.97 -73.59
CA GLN A 247 -23.63 25.41 -74.40
C GLN A 247 -23.36 26.75 -75.09
N LEU A 248 -22.79 27.73 -74.37
CA LEU A 248 -22.41 29.02 -74.93
C LEU A 248 -21.35 28.88 -76.03
N GLN A 249 -20.37 27.99 -75.87
CA GLN A 249 -19.39 27.70 -76.91
C GLN A 249 -20.05 27.10 -78.16
N GLY A 250 -21.01 26.18 -77.98
CA GLY A 250 -21.79 25.61 -79.08
C GLY A 250 -22.58 26.68 -79.84
N VAL A 251 -23.36 27.50 -79.14
CA VAL A 251 -24.15 28.59 -79.74
C VAL A 251 -23.24 29.61 -80.44
N ASN A 252 -22.08 29.96 -79.86
CA ASN A 252 -21.14 30.86 -80.51
C ASN A 252 -20.57 30.28 -81.80
N LYS A 253 -20.32 28.96 -81.84
CA LYS A 253 -19.88 28.28 -83.07
C LYS A 253 -20.97 28.31 -84.13
N ASP A 254 -22.20 27.94 -83.78
CA ASP A 254 -23.35 27.95 -84.69
C ASP A 254 -23.61 29.37 -85.23
N LEU A 255 -23.47 30.39 -84.39
CA LEU A 255 -23.59 31.79 -84.78
C LEU A 255 -22.47 32.23 -85.73
N ALA A 256 -21.24 31.77 -85.52
CA ALA A 256 -20.14 32.02 -86.44
C ALA A 256 -20.36 31.36 -87.81
N GLU A 257 -20.85 30.12 -87.82
CA GLU A 257 -21.23 29.39 -89.04
C GLU A 257 -22.37 30.12 -89.77
N ALA A 258 -23.44 30.51 -89.08
CA ALA A 258 -24.55 31.27 -89.65
C ALA A 258 -24.11 32.63 -90.22
N ARG A 259 -23.16 33.31 -89.57
CA ARG A 259 -22.57 34.55 -90.10
C ARG A 259 -21.75 34.30 -91.38
N SER A 260 -21.05 33.17 -91.47
CA SER A 260 -20.33 32.80 -92.70
C SER A 260 -21.30 32.53 -93.84
N THR A 261 -22.31 31.68 -93.60
CA THR A 261 -23.31 31.34 -94.63
C THR A 261 -24.12 32.56 -95.07
N MET A 262 -24.45 33.48 -94.15
CA MET A 262 -25.06 34.76 -94.49
C MET A 262 -24.17 35.60 -95.41
N LYS A 263 -22.86 35.74 -95.10
CA LYS A 263 -21.91 36.46 -95.96
C LYS A 263 -21.76 35.83 -97.34
N GLU A 264 -21.73 34.50 -97.42
CA GLU A 264 -21.68 33.77 -98.68
C GLU A 264 -22.96 34.00 -99.52
N SER A 265 -24.12 33.95 -98.87
CA SER A 265 -25.41 34.24 -99.50
C SER A 265 -25.49 35.69 -99.99
N ASP A 266 -25.06 36.66 -99.18
CA ASP A 266 -25.03 38.08 -99.55
C ASP A 266 -24.11 38.32 -100.75
N ALA A 267 -22.94 37.68 -100.79
CA ALA A 267 -22.02 37.76 -101.93
C ALA A 267 -22.66 37.20 -103.21
N LEU A 268 -23.33 36.05 -103.11
CA LEU A 268 -24.07 35.46 -104.24
C LEU A 268 -25.19 36.39 -104.72
N LEU A 269 -25.95 36.98 -103.79
CA LEU A 269 -27.04 37.91 -104.11
C LEU A 269 -26.50 39.16 -104.83
N GLN A 270 -25.35 39.69 -104.41
CA GLN A 270 -24.67 40.77 -105.11
C GLN A 270 -24.27 40.36 -106.53
N GLN A 271 -23.71 39.16 -106.73
CA GLN A 271 -23.37 38.65 -108.06
C GLN A 271 -24.60 38.49 -108.96
N VAL A 272 -25.71 37.97 -108.42
CA VAL A 272 -26.99 37.84 -109.14
C VAL A 272 -27.55 39.22 -109.51
N ARG A 273 -27.50 40.19 -108.59
CA ARG A 273 -27.95 41.56 -108.85
C ARG A 273 -27.15 42.20 -109.99
N LEU A 274 -25.83 42.05 -109.98
CA LEU A 274 -24.95 42.53 -111.05
C LEU A 274 -25.26 41.83 -112.38
N PHE A 275 -25.50 40.53 -112.35
CA PHE A 275 -25.87 39.75 -113.53
C PHE A 275 -27.22 40.21 -114.14
N ILE A 276 -28.23 40.47 -113.30
CA ILE A 276 -29.51 41.01 -113.77
C ILE A 276 -29.30 42.39 -114.43
N GLN A 277 -28.48 43.26 -113.84
CA GLN A 277 -28.12 44.55 -114.46
C GLN A 277 -27.42 44.37 -115.81
N MET A 278 -26.62 43.32 -115.99
CA MET A 278 -25.99 42.99 -117.27
C MET A 278 -26.99 42.49 -118.32
N ILE A 279 -28.05 41.76 -117.95
CA ILE A 279 -29.06 41.26 -118.91
C ILE A 279 -30.15 42.31 -119.18
N CYS A 280 -30.35 43.27 -118.29
CA CYS A 280 -31.28 44.38 -118.52
C CYS A 280 -30.64 45.58 -119.24
N GLN A 281 -29.52 45.38 -119.96
CA GLN A 281 -28.90 46.44 -120.76
C GLN A 281 -29.83 46.85 -121.93
N PRO A 282 -29.96 48.15 -122.22
CA PRO A 282 -30.84 48.64 -123.29
C PRO A 282 -30.37 48.27 -124.70
N ASP A 283 -29.15 47.76 -124.86
CA ASP A 283 -28.49 47.56 -126.15
C ASP A 283 -28.58 46.13 -126.70
N PHE A 284 -29.39 45.26 -126.11
CA PHE A 284 -29.59 43.93 -126.70
C PHE A 284 -30.35 44.00 -128.02
N TYR A 285 -29.79 43.35 -129.05
CA TYR A 285 -30.43 43.25 -130.35
C TYR A 285 -31.65 42.34 -130.27
N VAL A 286 -32.80 42.86 -130.70
CA VAL A 286 -34.02 42.07 -130.84
C VAL A 286 -34.15 41.64 -132.30
N VAL A 287 -34.29 40.34 -132.53
CA VAL A 287 -34.46 39.73 -133.86
C VAL A 287 -35.84 39.08 -134.02
N ARG A 288 -36.34 39.01 -135.26
CA ARG A 288 -37.71 38.53 -135.54
C ARG A 288 -37.88 37.05 -135.24
N ASP A 289 -36.96 36.23 -135.75
CA ASP A 289 -36.98 34.77 -135.65
C ASP A 289 -35.58 34.19 -135.95
N ARG A 290 -35.51 32.92 -136.39
CA ARG A 290 -34.27 32.23 -136.76
C ARG A 290 -33.53 32.86 -137.95
N SER A 291 -34.16 33.80 -138.68
CA SER A 291 -33.52 34.59 -139.75
C SER A 291 -32.52 35.63 -139.22
N LEU A 292 -32.54 35.93 -137.92
CA LEU A 292 -31.71 36.95 -137.27
C LEU A 292 -31.95 38.38 -137.79
N GLU A 293 -33.05 38.64 -138.49
CA GLU A 293 -33.40 39.98 -138.96
C GLU A 293 -33.78 40.92 -137.79
N PRO A 294 -33.31 42.17 -137.78
CA PRO A 294 -33.63 43.13 -136.73
C PRO A 294 -35.13 43.44 -136.69
N VAL A 295 -35.70 43.52 -135.48
CA VAL A 295 -37.11 43.91 -135.31
C VAL A 295 -37.27 45.42 -135.42
N ASP A 296 -38.32 45.86 -136.12
CA ASP A 296 -38.68 47.26 -136.25
C ASP A 296 -39.05 47.88 -134.88
N LYS A 297 -38.55 49.10 -134.62
CA LYS A 297 -38.72 49.81 -133.35
C LYS A 297 -40.15 50.34 -133.15
N ASN A 298 -40.93 50.55 -134.22
CA ASN A 298 -42.26 51.18 -134.16
C ASN A 298 -43.44 50.20 -134.14
N ARG A 299 -43.23 48.98 -133.65
CA ARG A 299 -44.23 47.90 -133.70
C ARG A 299 -45.28 47.99 -132.58
N PRO A 300 -46.51 47.50 -132.81
CA PRO A 300 -47.62 47.61 -131.85
C PRO A 300 -47.55 46.65 -130.64
N GLY A 301 -46.45 45.91 -130.43
CA GLY A 301 -46.32 45.03 -129.27
C GLY A 301 -44.94 44.36 -129.10
N PRO A 302 -44.65 43.77 -127.93
CA PRO A 302 -43.37 43.13 -127.64
C PRO A 302 -43.26 41.76 -128.33
N THR A 303 -42.90 41.74 -129.60
CA THR A 303 -42.56 40.51 -130.36
C THR A 303 -41.08 40.49 -130.76
N GLY A 304 -40.48 39.29 -130.79
CA GLY A 304 -39.09 39.03 -131.16
C GLY A 304 -38.27 38.27 -130.11
N PHE A 305 -37.12 37.75 -130.53
CA PHE A 305 -36.14 37.08 -129.68
C PHE A 305 -35.00 38.04 -129.34
N VAL A 306 -34.53 38.02 -128.09
CA VAL A 306 -33.41 38.85 -127.64
C VAL A 306 -32.10 38.08 -127.84
N LEU A 307 -31.14 38.66 -128.56
CA LEU A 307 -29.80 38.10 -128.69
C LEU A 307 -28.98 38.44 -127.45
N VAL A 308 -28.74 37.44 -126.62
CA VAL A 308 -27.89 37.56 -125.42
C VAL A 308 -26.53 36.94 -125.72
N PRO A 309 -25.40 37.65 -125.46
CA PRO A 309 -24.07 37.10 -125.64
C PRO A 309 -23.87 35.82 -124.83
N LEU A 310 -23.22 34.83 -125.45
CA LEU A 310 -22.97 33.53 -124.82
C LEU A 310 -22.18 33.67 -123.50
N THR A 311 -21.25 34.63 -123.43
CA THR A 311 -20.48 34.91 -122.20
C THR A 311 -21.38 35.30 -121.03
N VAL A 312 -22.43 36.10 -121.28
CA VAL A 312 -23.42 36.48 -120.27
C VAL A 312 -24.24 35.26 -119.86
N LEU A 313 -24.71 34.44 -120.80
CA LEU A 313 -25.45 33.20 -120.48
C LEU A 313 -24.62 32.22 -119.65
N LEU A 314 -23.34 32.03 -120.00
CA LEU A 314 -22.42 31.17 -119.24
C LEU A 314 -22.15 31.73 -117.84
N GLN A 315 -21.99 33.04 -117.70
CA GLN A 315 -21.86 33.68 -116.39
C GLN A 315 -23.10 33.44 -115.53
N GLY A 316 -24.30 33.59 -116.09
CA GLY A 316 -25.56 33.25 -115.41
C GLY A 316 -25.64 31.80 -114.97
N TYR A 317 -25.21 30.88 -115.83
CA TYR A 317 -25.15 29.45 -115.52
C TYR A 317 -24.24 29.15 -114.31
N THR A 318 -23.12 29.86 -114.17
CA THR A 318 -22.23 29.72 -112.99
C THR A 318 -22.85 30.23 -111.68
N LEU A 319 -23.92 31.04 -111.72
CA LEU A 319 -24.60 31.49 -110.50
C LEU A 319 -25.66 30.50 -110.01
N LEU A 320 -26.06 29.54 -110.84
CA LEU A 320 -27.00 28.51 -110.44
C LEU A 320 -26.38 27.59 -109.38
N SER A 321 -27.21 27.08 -108.47
CA SER A 321 -26.79 26.02 -107.56
C SER A 321 -26.40 24.76 -108.35
N PRO A 322 -25.51 23.90 -107.81
CA PRO A 322 -25.11 22.67 -108.49
C PRO A 322 -26.29 21.80 -108.96
N SER A 323 -27.35 21.70 -108.14
CA SER A 323 -28.57 20.98 -108.48
C SER A 323 -29.31 21.60 -109.66
N CYS A 324 -29.43 22.93 -109.70
CA CYS A 324 -30.05 23.65 -110.81
C CYS A 324 -29.22 23.54 -112.11
N ARG A 325 -27.89 23.58 -112.01
CA ARG A 325 -26.98 23.39 -113.15
C ARG A 325 -27.18 22.03 -113.81
N GLN A 326 -27.31 20.98 -113.00
CA GLN A 326 -27.54 19.62 -113.47
C GLN A 326 -28.91 19.49 -114.15
N ASN A 327 -29.97 20.06 -113.55
CA ASN A 327 -31.31 20.07 -114.15
C ASN A 327 -31.35 20.74 -115.53
N VAL A 328 -30.58 21.83 -115.74
CA VAL A 328 -30.48 22.49 -117.04
C VAL A 328 -29.80 21.58 -118.06
N ILE A 329 -28.70 20.93 -117.69
CA ILE A 329 -28.01 19.95 -118.55
C ILE A 329 -28.98 18.83 -118.94
N ASP A 330 -29.70 18.28 -117.97
CA ASP A 330 -30.62 17.17 -118.18
C ASP A 330 -31.81 17.59 -119.06
N SER A 331 -32.32 18.82 -118.90
CA SER A 331 -33.37 19.38 -119.76
C SER A 331 -32.93 19.51 -121.22
N TYR A 332 -31.70 19.95 -121.47
CA TYR A 332 -31.15 20.01 -122.83
C TYR A 332 -30.90 18.63 -123.43
N ARG A 333 -30.43 17.66 -122.61
CA ARG A 333 -30.26 16.27 -123.06
C ARG A 333 -31.58 15.65 -123.49
N ALA A 334 -32.66 15.87 -122.72
CA ALA A 334 -33.99 15.36 -123.03
C ALA A 334 -34.62 16.00 -124.28
N GLN A 335 -34.23 17.23 -124.65
CA GLN A 335 -34.69 17.88 -125.89
C GLN A 335 -33.89 17.46 -127.12
N LEU A 336 -32.72 16.85 -126.93
CA LEU A 336 -31.82 16.37 -127.99
C LEU A 336 -31.97 14.87 -128.29
N SER A 337 -32.67 14.13 -127.41
CA SER A 337 -33.05 12.71 -127.55
C SER A 337 -34.43 12.55 -128.14
#